data_AF-A0A1D2ULH3-F1
#
_entry.id   AF-A0A1D2ULH3-F1
#
_cell.length_a   1.000
_cell.length_b   1.000
_cell.length_c   1.000
_cell.angle_alpha   90.00
_cell.angle_beta   90.00
_cell.angle_gamma   90.00
#
_symmetry.space_group_name_H-M   'P 1'
#
loop_
_entity.id
_entity.type
_entity.pdbx_description
1 polymer ?
#
loop_
_entity_poly.entity_id
_entity_poly.type
_entity_poly.pdbx_seq_one_letter_code
_entity_poly.pdbx_strand_id
1 'polypeptide(L)'
;MVSAKQCETLQELRDEIDRLDAILVPIFLERVQYIYQSGGRIKSRREEVPALDRVERQIVRLRQLAEQHGGSADFIERLYRAIIHEFTEEEHRVFDKRMAER
;
A
#
# COMPACT_ATOMS: atom_id res chain seq x y z
N MET A 1 -19.57 -7.60 -4.59
CA MET A 1 -19.82 -6.63 -3.50
C MET A 1 -19.25 -7.20 -2.22
N VAL A 2 -18.43 -6.42 -1.49
CA VAL A 2 -17.89 -6.83 -0.20
C VAL A 2 -19.04 -6.86 0.81
N SER A 3 -19.12 -7.93 1.59
CA SER A 3 -20.10 -8.10 2.66
C SER A 3 -19.34 -8.34 3.96
N ALA A 4 -19.64 -7.55 4.99
CA ALA A 4 -19.10 -7.73 6.33
C ALA A 4 -20.08 -8.52 7.20
N LYS A 5 -19.55 -9.21 8.21
CA LYS A 5 -20.37 -9.82 9.26
C LYS A 5 -21.17 -8.72 9.98
N GLN A 6 -22.46 -8.95 10.19
CA GLN A 6 -23.27 -8.08 11.05
C GLN A 6 -22.91 -8.39 12.51
N CYS A 7 -22.23 -7.45 13.17
CA CYS A 7 -21.80 -7.59 14.56
C CYS A 7 -22.88 -6.98 15.48
N GLU A 8 -23.18 -7.66 16.58
CA GLU A 8 -24.21 -7.22 17.54
C GLU A 8 -23.61 -6.42 18.70
N THR A 9 -22.30 -6.55 18.92
CA THR A 9 -21.57 -5.83 19.97
C THR A 9 -20.32 -5.12 19.44
N LEU A 10 -19.86 -4.11 20.18
CA LEU A 10 -18.58 -3.46 19.90
C LEU A 10 -17.40 -4.41 20.02
N GLN A 11 -17.49 -5.43 20.88
CA GLN A 11 -16.42 -6.41 21.03
C GLN A 11 -16.30 -7.27 19.76
N GLU A 12 -17.41 -7.81 19.27
CA GLU A 12 -17.43 -8.58 18.02
C GLU A 12 -16.92 -7.77 16.82
N LEU A 13 -17.30 -6.49 16.75
CA LEU A 13 -16.82 -5.60 15.69
C LEU A 13 -15.28 -5.45 15.74
N ARG A 14 -14.72 -5.28 16.93
CA ARG A 14 -13.26 -5.14 17.13
C ARG A 14 -12.54 -6.44 16.80
N ASP A 15 -13.08 -7.58 17.23
CA ASP A 15 -12.49 -8.89 16.94
C ASP A 15 -12.44 -9.16 15.42
N GLU A 16 -13.46 -8.76 14.66
CA GLU A 16 -13.45 -8.88 13.20
C GLU A 16 -12.46 -7.91 12.53
N ILE A 17 -12.29 -6.70 13.07
CA ILE A 17 -11.28 -5.75 12.59
C ILE A 17 -9.88 -6.30 12.86
N ASP A 18 -9.60 -6.75 14.09
CA ASP A 18 -8.31 -7.33 14.47
C ASP A 18 -7.98 -8.56 13.60
N ARG A 19 -9.00 -9.39 13.31
CA ARG A 19 -8.86 -10.52 12.37
C ARG A 19 -8.48 -10.07 10.96
N LEU A 20 -9.05 -8.97 10.46
CA LEU A 20 -8.69 -8.42 9.15
C LEU A 20 -7.29 -7.81 9.17
N ASP A 21 -6.92 -7.10 10.23
CA ASP A 21 -5.59 -6.49 10.37
C ASP A 21 -4.49 -7.55 10.46
N ALA A 22 -4.75 -8.68 11.11
CA ALA A 22 -3.86 -9.85 11.11
C ALA A 22 -3.59 -10.41 9.71
N ILE A 23 -4.47 -10.17 8.74
CA ILE A 23 -4.30 -10.55 7.33
C ILE A 23 -3.64 -9.42 6.54
N LEU A 24 -4.06 -8.17 6.76
CA LEU A 24 -3.60 -7.01 6.00
C LEU A 24 -2.13 -6.67 6.29
N VAL A 25 -1.70 -6.74 7.56
CA VAL A 25 -0.34 -6.38 7.96
C VAL A 25 0.72 -7.22 7.24
N PRO A 26 0.65 -8.57 7.22
CA PRO A 26 1.58 -9.40 6.44
C PRO A 26 1.61 -9.05 4.95
N ILE A 27 0.45 -8.76 4.35
CA ILE A 27 0.35 -8.37 2.93
C ILE A 27 1.06 -7.03 2.68
N PHE A 28 0.90 -6.05 3.57
CA PHE A 28 1.62 -4.79 3.46
C PHE A 28 3.13 -4.98 3.62
N LEU A 29 3.56 -5.83 4.55
CA LEU A 29 4.99 -6.14 4.73
C LEU A 29 5.58 -6.83 3.50
N GLU A 30 4.87 -7.77 2.89
CA GLU A 30 5.29 -8.38 1.62
C GLU A 30 5.38 -7.32 0.51
N ARG A 31 4.39 -6.43 0.41
CA ARG A 31 4.40 -5.33 -0.55
C ARG A 31 5.61 -4.41 -0.34
N VAL A 32 5.99 -4.12 0.90
CA VAL A 32 7.20 -3.34 1.24
C VAL A 32 8.48 -4.05 0.79
N GLN A 33 8.56 -5.38 0.89
CA GLN A 33 9.74 -6.12 0.42
C GLN A 33 10.00 -5.92 -1.08
N TYR A 34 8.96 -5.82 -1.92
CA TYR A 34 9.14 -5.48 -3.32
C TYR A 34 9.69 -4.05 -3.53
N ILE A 35 9.31 -3.11 -2.66
CA ILE A 35 9.84 -1.74 -2.66
C ILE A 35 11.31 -1.72 -2.26
N TYR A 36 11.71 -2.52 -1.26
CA TYR A 36 13.11 -2.71 -0.89
C TYR A 36 13.94 -3.28 -2.04
N GLN A 37 13.40 -4.20 -2.82
CA GLN A 37 14.09 -4.68 -4.02
C GLN A 37 14.25 -3.56 -5.05
N SER A 38 13.25 -2.69 -5.19
CA SER A 38 13.29 -1.57 -6.11
C SER A 38 14.40 -0.56 -5.74
N GLY A 39 14.40 0.00 -4.53
CA GLY A 39 15.43 0.93 -4.05
C GLY A 39 16.79 0.29 -3.78
N GLY A 40 16.81 -0.94 -3.29
CA GLY A 40 18.01 -1.65 -2.84
C GLY A 40 18.79 -2.38 -3.96
N ARG A 41 18.18 -2.69 -5.11
CA ARG A 41 18.95 -3.36 -6.19
C ARG A 41 18.55 -2.99 -7.62
N ILE A 42 17.31 -2.57 -7.88
CA ILE A 42 16.82 -2.35 -9.25
C ILE A 42 17.13 -0.94 -9.74
N LYS A 43 16.65 0.08 -9.03
CA LYS A 43 16.81 1.49 -9.46
C LYS A 43 18.26 1.90 -9.30
N SER A 44 18.78 2.63 -10.29
CA SER A 44 20.19 3.05 -10.33
C SER A 44 20.35 4.51 -9.94
N ARG A 45 19.29 5.31 -10.10
CA ARG A 45 19.30 6.75 -9.81
C ARG A 45 18.18 7.12 -8.85
N ARG A 46 18.40 8.14 -8.02
CA ARG A 46 17.45 8.56 -6.99
C ARG A 46 16.17 9.14 -7.60
N GLU A 47 16.26 9.75 -8.78
CA GLU A 47 15.13 10.33 -9.51
C GLU A 47 14.19 9.26 -10.08
N GLU A 48 14.62 8.01 -10.13
CA GLU A 48 13.77 6.88 -10.54
C GLU A 48 12.80 6.46 -9.42
N VAL A 49 13.05 6.91 -8.18
CA VAL A 49 12.26 6.55 -6.99
C VAL A 49 10.81 7.05 -7.11
N PRO A 50 10.54 8.34 -7.45
CA PRO A 50 9.19 8.74 -7.80
C PRO A 50 8.84 8.41 -9.26
N ALA A 51 8.07 7.33 -9.46
CA ALA A 51 7.48 7.02 -10.76
C ALA A 51 6.04 7.55 -10.85
N LEU A 52 5.86 8.88 -10.99
CA LEU A 52 4.55 9.55 -10.98
C LEU A 52 3.54 8.90 -11.95
N ASP A 53 3.97 8.62 -13.18
CA ASP A 53 3.13 7.94 -14.17
C ASP A 53 2.64 6.56 -13.71
N ARG A 54 3.45 5.84 -12.92
CA ARG A 54 3.08 4.54 -12.36
C ARG A 54 2.08 4.71 -11.20
N VAL A 55 2.24 5.74 -10.38
CA VAL A 55 1.33 6.05 -9.27
C VAL A 55 -0.06 6.33 -9.82
N GLU A 56 -0.20 7.21 -10.80
CA GLU A 56 -1.52 7.56 -11.36
C GLU A 56 -2.19 6.36 -12.03
N ARG A 57 -1.45 5.54 -12.80
CA ARG A 57 -1.99 4.28 -13.35
C ARG A 57 -2.45 3.31 -12.26
N GLN A 58 -1.70 3.23 -11.15
CA GLN A 58 -2.08 2.38 -10.02
C GLN A 58 -3.36 2.90 -9.35
N ILE A 59 -3.48 4.21 -9.14
CA ILE A 59 -4.67 4.82 -8.55
C ILE A 59 -5.91 4.56 -9.42
N VAL A 60 -5.84 4.78 -10.74
CA VAL A 60 -6.96 4.49 -11.65
C VAL A 60 -7.43 3.03 -11.52
N ARG A 61 -6.48 2.08 -11.51
CA ARG A 61 -6.81 0.65 -11.34
C ARG A 61 -7.45 0.37 -9.98
N LEU A 62 -6.97 0.98 -8.91
CA LEU A 62 -7.49 0.77 -7.56
C LEU A 62 -8.88 1.36 -7.36
N ARG A 63 -9.16 2.52 -7.98
CA ARG A 63 -10.51 3.11 -8.01
C ARG A 63 -11.52 2.15 -8.66
N GLN A 64 -11.18 1.61 -9.83
CA GLN A 64 -12.01 0.61 -10.52
C GLN A 64 -12.21 -0.65 -9.66
N LEU A 65 -11.15 -1.11 -9.00
CA LEU A 65 -11.23 -2.27 -8.12
C LEU A 65 -12.16 -2.02 -6.93
N ALA A 66 -12.15 -0.82 -6.36
CA ALA A 66 -13.06 -0.42 -5.29
C ALA A 66 -14.51 -0.49 -5.74
N GLU A 67 -14.82 0.08 -6.90
CA GLU A 67 -16.17 0.10 -7.48
C GLU A 67 -16.68 -1.32 -7.77
N GLN A 68 -15.84 -2.20 -8.34
CA GLN A 68 -16.18 -3.61 -8.58
C GLN A 68 -16.56 -4.35 -7.29
N HIS A 69 -15.97 -3.93 -6.17
CA HIS A 69 -16.22 -4.49 -4.85
C HIS A 69 -17.36 -3.76 -4.10
N GLY A 70 -17.99 -2.75 -4.71
CA GLY A 70 -19.04 -1.94 -4.08
C GLY A 70 -18.54 -0.95 -3.04
N GLY A 71 -17.23 -0.66 -3.05
CA GLY A 71 -16.59 0.32 -2.18
C GLY A 71 -16.51 1.72 -2.81
N SER A 72 -16.15 2.71 -2.00
CA SER A 72 -15.93 4.09 -2.47
C SER A 72 -14.56 4.22 -3.15
N ALA A 73 -14.56 4.61 -4.43
CA ALA A 73 -13.35 4.90 -5.19
C ALA A 73 -12.51 6.02 -4.53
N ASP A 74 -13.15 7.08 -4.06
CA ASP A 74 -12.46 8.21 -3.44
C ASP A 74 -11.84 7.86 -2.09
N PHE A 75 -12.52 6.99 -1.31
CA PHE A 75 -11.94 6.47 -0.07
C PHE A 75 -10.68 5.65 -0.36
N ILE A 76 -10.75 4.72 -1.31
CA ILE A 76 -9.61 3.88 -1.70
C ILE A 76 -8.47 4.70 -2.28
N GLU A 77 -8.75 5.71 -3.10
CA GLU A 77 -7.71 6.61 -3.62
C GLU A 77 -6.98 7.34 -2.49
N ARG A 78 -7.69 7.99 -1.56
CA ARG A 78 -7.05 8.71 -0.44
C ARG A 78 -6.17 7.78 0.39
N LEU A 79 -6.68 6.59 0.71
CA LEU A 79 -5.94 5.58 1.47
C LEU A 79 -4.66 5.16 0.72
N TYR A 80 -4.78 4.82 -0.56
CA TYR A 80 -3.63 4.34 -1.32
C TYR A 80 -2.62 5.43 -1.64
N ARG A 81 -3.02 6.69 -1.79
CA ARG A 81 -2.06 7.80 -1.93
C ARG A 81 -1.20 7.94 -0.67
N ALA A 82 -1.78 7.80 0.52
CA ALA A 82 -1.02 7.79 1.77
C ALA A 82 -0.06 6.57 1.86
N ILE A 83 -0.55 5.37 1.50
CA ILE A 83 0.28 4.16 1.48
C ILE A 83 1.45 4.28 0.48
N ILE A 84 1.19 4.80 -0.72
CA ILE A 84 2.22 4.99 -1.76
C ILE A 84 3.27 6.02 -1.31
N HIS A 85 2.83 7.08 -0.63
CA HIS A 85 3.74 8.07 -0.03
C HIS A 85 4.72 7.39 0.93
N GLU A 86 4.22 6.65 1.91
CA GLU A 86 5.09 5.95 2.89
C GLU A 86 6.06 4.97 2.21
N PHE A 87 5.60 4.23 1.20
CA PHE A 87 6.49 3.35 0.45
C PHE A 87 7.54 4.08 -0.37
N THR A 88 7.24 5.27 -0.88
CA THR A 88 8.22 6.09 -1.62
C THR A 88 9.32 6.57 -0.69
N GLU A 89 8.96 7.02 0.52
CA GLU A 89 9.92 7.43 1.55
C GLU A 89 10.81 6.25 1.99
N GLU A 90 10.20 5.08 2.18
CA GLU A 90 10.93 3.88 2.54
C GLU A 90 11.85 3.40 1.40
N GLU A 91 11.43 3.55 0.14
CA GLU A 91 12.29 3.28 -1.02
C GLU A 91 13.51 4.22 -1.06
N HIS A 92 13.30 5.52 -0.82
CA HIS A 92 14.37 6.50 -0.71
C HIS A 92 15.36 6.13 0.38
N ARG A 93 14.88 5.76 1.58
CA ARG A 93 15.73 5.36 2.70
C ARG A 93 16.64 4.18 2.34
N VAL A 94 16.09 3.14 1.71
CA VAL A 94 16.86 1.96 1.31
C VAL A 94 17.85 2.29 0.19
N PHE A 95 17.44 3.08 -0.79
CA PHE A 95 18.33 3.53 -1.87
C PHE A 95 19.51 4.33 -1.33
N ASP A 96 19.24 5.34 -0.49
CA ASP A 96 20.24 6.25 0.06
C ASP A 96 21.24 5.48 0.94
N LYS A 97 20.75 4.53 1.76
CA LYS A 97 21.61 3.63 2.54
C LYS A 97 22.56 2.82 1.64
N ARG A 98 22.05 2.20 0.59
CA ARG A 98 22.86 1.42 -0.36
C ARG A 98 23.93 2.28 -1.04
N MET A 99 23.62 3.52 -1.40
CA MET A 99 24.57 4.41 -2.06
C MET A 99 25.66 4.90 -1.10
N ALA A 100 25.36 5.04 0.20
CA ALA A 100 26.35 5.40 1.22
C ALA A 100 27.31 4.25 1.57
N GLU A 101 26.90 3.00 1.35
CA GLU A 101 27.71 1.80 1.59
C GLU A 101 28.60 1.39 0.39
N ARG A 102 28.52 2.12 -0.73
CA ARG A 102 29.36 1.93 -1.93
C ARG A 102 30.57 2.85 -1.94
#